data_AF-A0A4Y8HZB2-F1
#
_entry.id   AF-A0A4Y8HZB2-F1
#
_cell.length_a   1.000
_cell.length_b   1.000
_cell.length_c   1.000
_cell.angle_alpha   90.00
_cell.angle_beta   90.00
_cell.angle_gamma   90.00
#
_symmetry.space_group_name_H-M   'P 1'
#
loop_
_entity.id
_entity.type
_entity.pdbx_description
1 polymer ?
#
loop_
_entity_poly.entity_id
_entity_poly.type
_entity_poly.pdbx_seq_one_letter_code
_entity_poly.pdbx_strand_id
1 'polypeptide(L)'
;MPTQKEKTLVNFKKAQGLILKIIEMTKNNEYCVDIMQQNLAVIGLLKSAHQMLMEGHLNSCFKKAMKTKNEKRKQEMIKEILEVTKLFNK
;
A
#
# COMPACT_ATOMS: atom_id res chain seq x y z
N MET A 1 20.04 6.71 2.66
CA MET A 1 18.65 6.66 3.20
C MET A 1 17.83 5.76 2.29
N PRO A 2 17.03 4.81 2.82
CA PRO A 2 16.28 3.90 1.97
C PRO A 2 15.26 4.65 1.12
N THR A 3 15.13 4.27 -0.15
CA THR A 3 14.10 4.85 -1.02
C THR A 3 12.71 4.50 -0.48
N GLN A 4 11.70 5.30 -0.81
CA GLN A 4 10.34 5.05 -0.34
C GLN A 4 9.82 3.67 -0.80
N LYS A 5 10.25 3.22 -1.99
CA LYS A 5 9.98 1.86 -2.50
C LYS A 5 10.62 0.76 -1.65
N GLU A 6 11.84 0.96 -1.14
CA GLU A 6 12.49 -0.01 -0.24
C GLU A 6 11.72 -0.13 1.09
N LYS A 7 11.26 1.00 1.65
CA LYS A 7 10.43 0.99 2.87
C LYS A 7 9.09 0.28 2.63
N THR A 8 8.44 0.55 1.51
CA THR A 8 7.23 -0.18 1.09
C THR A 8 7.49 -1.68 0.99
N LEU A 9 8.60 -2.10 0.35
CA LEU A 9 8.95 -3.51 0.19
C LEU A 9 9.11 -4.22 1.54
N VAL A 10 9.71 -3.56 2.53
CA VAL A 10 9.81 -4.10 3.90
C VAL A 10 8.42 -4.37 4.49
N ASN A 11 7.46 -3.45 4.34
CA ASN A 11 6.10 -3.67 4.81
C ASN A 11 5.41 -4.83 4.10
N PHE A 12 5.59 -4.98 2.77
CA PHE A 12 5.04 -6.12 2.05
C PHE A 12 5.62 -7.45 2.51
N LYS A 13 6.94 -7.52 2.76
CA LYS A 13 7.58 -8.73 3.31
C LYS A 13 7.05 -9.08 4.71
N LYS A 14 6.84 -8.08 5.57
CA LYS A 14 6.23 -8.29 6.89
C LYS A 14 4.79 -8.80 6.77
N ALA A 15 4.00 -8.20 5.90
CA ALA A 15 2.62 -8.62 5.64
C ALA A 15 2.57 -10.06 5.12
N GLN A 16 3.46 -10.44 4.20
CA GLN A 16 3.59 -11.81 3.70
C GLN A 16 3.89 -12.79 4.83
N GLY A 17 4.84 -12.49 5.71
CA GLY A 17 5.16 -13.35 6.86
C GLY A 17 3.97 -13.54 7.80
N LEU A 18 3.23 -12.47 8.11
CA LEU A 18 2.04 -12.55 8.94
C LEU A 18 0.91 -13.33 8.28
N ILE A 19 0.70 -13.20 6.96
CA ILE A 19 -0.26 -14.01 6.22
C ILE A 19 0.09 -15.50 6.31
N LEU A 20 1.37 -15.87 6.14
CA LEU A 20 1.80 -17.26 6.30
C LEU A 20 1.49 -17.78 7.71
N LYS A 21 1.69 -16.94 8.74
CA LYS A 21 1.34 -17.31 10.11
C LYS A 21 -0.18 -17.47 10.28
N ILE A 22 -1.00 -16.55 9.78
CA ILE A 22 -2.47 -16.64 9.83
C ILE A 22 -2.98 -17.94 9.19
N ILE A 23 -2.41 -18.34 8.05
CA ILE A 23 -2.75 -19.61 7.39
C ILE A 23 -2.45 -20.80 8.31
N GLU A 24 -1.28 -20.81 8.96
CA GLU A 24 -0.92 -21.85 9.94
C GLU A 24 -1.88 -21.86 11.14
N MET A 25 -2.15 -20.69 11.74
CA MET A 25 -3.08 -20.55 12.87
C MET A 25 -4.47 -21.09 12.52
N THR A 26 -4.93 -20.81 11.30
CA THR A 26 -6.24 -21.27 10.81
C THR A 26 -6.25 -22.79 10.64
N LYS A 27 -5.20 -23.38 10.08
CA LYS A 27 -5.07 -24.85 9.94
C LYS A 27 -5.02 -25.56 11.28
N ASN A 28 -4.42 -24.92 12.28
CA ASN A 28 -4.29 -25.46 13.63
C ASN A 28 -5.54 -25.23 14.51
N ASN A 29 -6.61 -24.64 13.96
CA ASN A 29 -7.82 -24.24 14.71
C ASN A 29 -7.49 -23.39 15.96
N GLU A 30 -6.53 -22.47 15.83
CA GLU A 30 -6.21 -21.50 16.90
C GLU A 30 -7.39 -20.53 17.16
N TYR A 31 -7.34 -19.83 18.29
CA TYR A 31 -8.44 -18.98 18.75
C TYR A 31 -8.76 -17.87 17.74
N CYS A 32 -10.03 -17.77 17.35
CA CYS A 32 -10.48 -16.88 16.28
C CYS A 32 -10.11 -15.41 16.51
N VAL A 33 -10.14 -14.94 17.76
CA VAL A 33 -9.81 -13.54 18.08
C VAL A 33 -8.34 -13.24 17.79
N ASP A 34 -7.43 -14.19 18.04
CA ASP A 34 -6.00 -14.01 17.77
C ASP A 34 -5.75 -13.95 16.25
N ILE A 35 -6.42 -14.81 15.49
CA ILE A 35 -6.39 -14.79 14.02
C ILE A 35 -6.91 -13.43 13.50
N MET A 36 -8.01 -12.93 14.06
CA MET A 36 -8.56 -11.62 13.71
C MET A 36 -7.57 -10.48 14.01
N GLN A 37 -6.88 -10.52 15.15
CA GLN A 37 -5.88 -9.51 15.50
C GLN A 37 -4.68 -9.54 14.53
N GLN A 38 -4.18 -10.72 14.17
CA GLN A 38 -3.11 -10.85 13.18
C GLN A 38 -3.56 -10.34 11.80
N ASN A 39 -4.79 -10.63 11.40
CA ASN A 39 -5.35 -10.11 10.16
C ASN A 39 -5.43 -8.58 10.14
N LEU A 40 -5.84 -7.95 11.25
CA LEU A 40 -5.84 -6.49 11.39
C LEU A 40 -4.42 -5.91 11.30
N ALA A 41 -3.41 -6.60 11.85
CA ALA A 41 -2.01 -6.20 11.71
C ALA A 41 -1.53 -6.23 10.25
N VAL A 42 -1.92 -7.25 9.48
CA VAL A 42 -1.65 -7.32 8.03
C VAL A 42 -2.29 -6.14 7.30
N ILE A 43 -3.57 -5.86 7.56
CA ILE A 43 -4.28 -4.72 6.95
C ILE A 43 -3.54 -3.41 7.26
N GLY A 44 -3.08 -3.22 8.50
CA GLY A 44 -2.28 -2.05 8.90
C GLY A 44 -0.99 -1.90 8.09
N LEU A 45 -0.24 -3.00 7.91
CA LEU A 45 0.99 -3.01 7.09
C LEU A 45 0.71 -2.69 5.63
N LEU A 46 -0.36 -3.25 5.05
CA LEU A 46 -0.74 -3.00 3.65
C LEU A 46 -1.19 -1.54 3.44
N LYS A 47 -2.00 -0.99 4.36
CA LYS A 47 -2.39 0.43 4.34
C LYS A 47 -1.16 1.34 4.43
N SER A 48 -0.24 1.04 5.34
CA SER A 48 1.01 1.79 5.49
C SER A 48 1.89 1.71 4.22
N ALA A 49 2.02 0.52 3.61
CA ALA A 49 2.75 0.35 2.36
C ALA A 49 2.12 1.17 1.21
N HIS A 50 0.79 1.17 1.11
CA HIS A 50 0.05 1.96 0.12
C HIS A 50 0.30 3.47 0.29
N GLN A 51 0.20 3.98 1.52
CA GLN A 51 0.47 5.39 1.81
C GLN A 51 1.90 5.80 1.41
N MET A 52 2.90 4.96 1.70
CA MET A 52 4.28 5.20 1.27
C MET A 52 4.40 5.25 -0.26
N LEU A 53 3.76 4.33 -0.99
CA LEU A 53 3.78 4.36 -2.46
C LEU A 53 3.13 5.62 -3.01
N MET A 54 1.98 6.02 -2.44
CA MET A 54 1.27 7.23 -2.83
C MET A 54 2.13 8.47 -2.65
N GLU A 55 2.72 8.66 -1.46
CA GLU A 55 3.62 9.78 -1.17
C GLU A 55 4.82 9.79 -2.13
N GLY A 56 5.40 8.63 -2.41
CA GLY A 56 6.53 8.50 -3.33
C GLY A 56 6.15 8.85 -4.77
N HIS A 57 4.97 8.43 -5.22
CA HIS A 57 4.44 8.78 -6.53
C HIS A 57 4.19 10.30 -6.64
N LEU A 58 3.55 10.89 -5.63
CA LEU A 58 3.25 12.32 -5.59
C LEU A 58 4.52 13.19 -5.64
N ASN A 59 5.56 12.79 -4.90
CA ASN A 59 6.83 13.50 -4.86
C ASN A 59 7.73 13.28 -6.09
N SER A 60 7.44 12.28 -6.94
CA SER A 60 8.26 11.93 -8.10
C SER A 60 7.51 12.11 -9.43
N CYS A 61 6.81 11.08 -9.89
CA CYS A 61 6.12 11.05 -11.19
C CYS A 61 5.12 12.20 -11.32
N PHE A 62 4.28 12.39 -10.31
CA PHE A 62 3.25 13.42 -10.33
C PHE A 62 3.87 14.83 -10.34
N LYS A 63 4.79 15.12 -9.41
CA LYS A 63 5.52 16.40 -9.35
C LYS A 63 6.24 16.72 -10.66
N LYS A 64 6.83 15.73 -11.33
CA LYS A 64 7.45 15.90 -12.64
C LYS A 64 6.41 16.23 -13.72
N ALA A 65 5.29 15.51 -13.77
CA ALA A 65 4.23 15.75 -14.74
C ALA A 65 3.62 17.15 -14.61
N MET A 66 3.39 17.62 -13.37
CA MET A 66 2.83 18.94 -13.10
C MET A 66 3.75 20.10 -13.55
N LYS A 67 5.07 19.87 -13.62
CA LYS A 67 6.04 20.86 -14.13
C LYS A 67 6.07 20.96 -15.65
N THR A 68 5.45 20.02 -16.37
CA THR A 68 5.42 20.05 -17.84
C THR A 68 4.39 21.05 -18.36
N LYS A 69 4.53 21.49 -19.63
CA LYS A 69 3.49 22.28 -20.33
C LYS A 69 2.39 21.42 -20.97
N ASN A 70 2.44 20.09 -20.78
CA ASN A 70 1.52 19.15 -21.40
C ASN A 70 0.28 18.96 -20.53
N GLU A 71 -0.79 19.71 -20.83
CA GLU A 71 -2.05 19.65 -20.08
C GLU A 71 -2.72 18.28 -20.11
N LYS A 72 -2.64 17.57 -21.23
CA LYS A 72 -3.16 16.19 -21.33
C LYS A 72 -2.49 15.28 -20.30
N ARG A 73 -1.16 15.35 -20.19
CA ARG A 73 -0.40 14.55 -19.23
C ARG A 73 -0.74 14.90 -17.78
N LYS A 74 -1.05 16.17 -17.49
CA LYS A 74 -1.50 16.57 -16.15
C LYS A 74 -2.85 15.95 -15.81
N GLN A 75 -3.82 16.02 -16.72
CA GLN A 75 -5.15 15.45 -16.52
C GLN A 75 -5.12 13.93 -16.35
N GLU A 76 -4.29 13.23 -17.14
CA GLU A 76 -4.06 11.78 -16.97
C GLU A 76 -3.56 11.44 -15.57
N MET A 77 -2.55 12.18 -15.05
CA MET A 77 -2.01 11.94 -13.71
C MET A 77 -3.02 12.20 -12.59
N ILE A 78 -3.84 13.25 -12.72
CA ILE A 78 -4.92 13.52 -11.76
C ILE A 78 -5.92 12.37 -11.77
N LYS A 79 -6.32 11.91 -12.97
CA LYS A 79 -7.27 10.81 -13.12
C LYS A 79 -6.75 9.51 -12.50
N GLU A 80 -5.49 9.15 -12.72
CA GLU A 80 -4.87 7.96 -12.11
C GLU A 80 -4.95 8.00 -10.57
N ILE A 81 -4.66 9.15 -9.95
CA ILE A 81 -4.73 9.30 -8.48
C ILE A 81 -6.17 9.19 -7.97
N LEU A 82 -7.13 9.78 -8.69
CA LEU A 82 -8.55 9.68 -8.33
C LEU A 82 -9.07 8.25 -8.46
N GLU A 83 -8.65 7.51 -9.48
CA GLU A 83 -9.02 6.10 -9.65
C GLU A 83 -8.50 5.23 -8.52
N VAL A 84 -7.22 5.39 -8.13
CA VAL A 84 -6.64 4.65 -7.00
C VAL A 84 -7.33 5.02 -5.68
N THR A 85 -7.62 6.30 -5.45
CA THR A 85 -8.30 6.76 -4.23
C THR A 85 -9.73 6.20 -4.10
N LYS A 86 -10.44 6.04 -5.23
CA LYS A 86 -11.76 5.39 -5.22
C LYS A 86 -11.70 3.92 -4.79
N LEU A 87 -10.59 3.22 -5.05
CA LEU A 87 -10.42 1.83 -4.60
C LEU A 87 -10.11 1.75 -3.11
N PHE A 88 -9.44 2.75 -2.54
CA PHE A 88 -9.09 2.78 -1.12
C PHE A 88 -10.30 3.00 -0.20
N ASN A 89 -11.31 3.74 -0.68
CA ASN A 89 -12.53 4.07 0.08
C ASN A 89 -13.69 3.09 -0.15
N LYS A 90 -13.47 2.02 -0.93
CA LYS A 90 -14.41 0.91 -1.06
C LYS A 90 -14.09 -0.15 -0.03
#